data_AF-A0A2M9SZT4-F1
#
_entry.id   AF-A0A2M9SZT4-F1
#
_cell.length_a   1.000
_cell.length_b   1.000
_cell.length_c   1.000
_cell.angle_alpha   90.00
_cell.angle_beta   90.00
_cell.angle_gamma   90.00
#
_symmetry.space_group_name_H-M   'P 1'
#
loop_
_entity.id
_entity.type
_entity.pdbx_description
1 polymer ?
#
loop_
_entity_poly.entity_id
_entity_poly.type
_entity_poly.pdbx_seq_one_letter_code
_entity_poly.pdbx_strand_id
1 'polypeptide(L)'
;MAADAPERGDFVVLNFHPQAGHEQAGRRIALVLSPQKFNQATGFAVVCPITNQKKGYPFEVDLPKEGILLEGGAPITGVILS
;
A
#
# COMPACT_ATOMS: atom_id res chain seq x y z
N MET A 1 -2.36 24.03 0.98
CA MET A 1 -2.08 23.31 -0.26
C MET A 1 -2.84 22.00 -0.16
N ALA A 2 -3.78 21.73 -1.07
CA ALA A 2 -4.39 20.40 -1.13
C ALA A 2 -3.25 19.43 -1.42
N ALA A 3 -3.07 18.40 -0.61
CA ALA A 3 -2.13 17.34 -0.98
C ALA A 3 -2.64 16.75 -2.29
N ASP A 4 -1.80 16.75 -3.32
CA ASP A 4 -2.15 16.10 -4.59
C ASP A 4 -2.57 14.65 -4.30
N ALA A 5 -3.61 14.17 -4.98
CA ALA A 5 -4.03 12.79 -4.79
C ALA A 5 -2.85 11.86 -5.17
N PRO A 6 -2.72 10.70 -4.51
CA PRO A 6 -1.62 9.79 -4.79
C PRO A 6 -1.67 9.32 -6.24
N GLU A 7 -0.51 9.04 -6.82
CA GLU A 7 -0.36 8.50 -8.15
C GLU A 7 -0.11 6.99 -8.12
N ARG A 8 -0.43 6.31 -9.24
CA ARG A 8 -0.09 4.91 -9.43
C ARG A 8 1.41 4.69 -9.24
N GLY A 9 1.77 3.73 -8.39
CA GLY A 9 3.16 3.45 -8.03
C GLY A 9 3.58 4.06 -6.70
N ASP A 10 2.80 5.00 -6.15
CA ASP A 10 3.09 5.57 -4.84
C ASP A 10 2.88 4.52 -3.74
N PHE A 11 3.74 4.59 -2.71
CA PHE A 11 3.54 3.88 -1.46
C PHE A 11 2.82 4.81 -0.47
N VAL A 12 1.69 4.34 0.05
CA VAL A 12 0.87 5.09 1.01
C VAL A 12 0.76 4.34 2.33
N VAL A 13 0.65 5.09 3.44
CA VAL A 13 0.36 4.52 4.76
C VAL A 13 -1.13 4.68 5.03
N LEU A 14 -1.84 3.56 5.08
CA LEU A 14 -3.25 3.49 5.44
C LEU A 14 -3.38 3.22 6.93
N ASN A 15 -4.33 3.88 7.59
CA ASN A 15 -4.66 3.62 8.99
C ASN A 15 -6.04 2.97 9.07
N PHE A 16 -6.08 1.67 9.34
CA PHE A 16 -7.30 0.89 9.48
C PHE A 16 -7.82 0.91 10.93
N HIS A 17 -7.85 2.08 11.55
CA HIS A 17 -8.37 2.26 12.91
C HIS A 17 -9.52 3.28 12.90
N PRO A 18 -10.70 2.94 13.46
CA PRO A 18 -11.06 1.67 14.12
C PRO A 18 -11.21 0.51 13.12
N GLN A 19 -10.90 -0.71 13.57
CA GLN A 19 -11.00 -1.92 12.76
C GLN A 19 -12.44 -2.47 12.83
N ALA A 20 -13.01 -2.88 11.69
CA ALA A 20 -14.26 -3.62 11.64
C ALA A 20 -13.96 -5.13 11.52
N GLY A 21 -14.29 -5.91 12.55
CA GLY A 21 -14.17 -7.39 12.50
C GLY A 21 -12.72 -7.90 12.37
N HIS A 22 -12.49 -8.85 11.46
CA HIS A 22 -11.18 -9.47 11.18
C HIS A 22 -10.37 -8.77 10.06
N GLU A 23 -10.82 -7.60 9.60
CA GLU A 23 -10.12 -6.84 8.53
C GLU A 23 -8.71 -6.41 8.97
N GLN A 24 -7.86 -5.96 8.04
CA GLN A 24 -6.51 -5.48 8.39
C GLN A 24 -6.59 -4.37 9.46
N ALA A 25 -5.70 -4.39 10.46
CA ALA A 25 -5.73 -3.48 11.61
C ALA A 25 -4.50 -2.58 11.69
N GLY A 26 -4.67 -1.33 12.12
CA GLY A 26 -3.57 -0.41 12.38
C GLY A 26 -2.96 0.19 11.11
N ARG A 27 -1.72 0.66 11.20
CA ARG A 27 -1.01 1.26 10.05
C ARG A 27 -0.44 0.19 9.12
N ARG A 28 -0.72 0.31 7.83
CA ARG A 28 -0.25 -0.59 6.78
C ARG A 28 0.26 0.21 5.60
N ILE A 29 1.37 -0.24 5.04
CA ILE A 29 1.87 0.29 3.77
C ILE A 29 1.10 -0.41 2.65
N ALA A 30 0.69 0.34 1.64
CA ALA A 30 0.05 -0.18 0.45
C ALA A 30 0.60 0.50 -0.81
N LEU A 31 0.59 -0.22 -1.93
CA LEU A 31 0.94 0.30 -3.25
C LEU A 31 -0.31 0.81 -3.96
N VAL A 32 -0.27 2.01 -4.52
CA VAL A 32 -1.37 2.60 -5.28
C VAL A 32 -1.39 2.05 -6.70
N LEU A 33 -2.55 1.53 -7.13
CA LEU A 33 -2.73 0.94 -8.45
C LEU A 33 -3.54 1.81 -9.40
N SER A 34 -4.45 2.64 -8.87
CA SER A 34 -5.33 3.50 -9.69
C SER A 34 -4.61 4.77 -10.16
N PRO A 35 -4.92 5.27 -11.38
CA PRO A 35 -4.33 6.51 -11.91
C PRO A 35 -4.70 7.74 -11.07
N GLN A 36 -3.80 8.73 -11.00
CA GLN A 36 -4.02 9.96 -10.23
C GLN A 36 -5.32 10.68 -10.63
N LYS A 37 -5.65 10.74 -11.92
CA LYS A 37 -6.90 11.35 -12.42
C LYS A 37 -8.16 10.70 -11.82
N PHE A 38 -8.18 9.38 -11.63
CA PHE A 38 -9.28 8.69 -10.98
C PHE A 38 -9.32 9.04 -9.48
N ASN A 39 -8.16 9.07 -8.84
CA ASN A 39 -8.03 9.34 -7.40
C ASN A 39 -8.50 10.77 -7.08
N GLN A 40 -8.12 11.75 -7.89
CA GLN A 40 -8.55 13.14 -7.78
C GLN A 40 -10.06 13.30 -8.03
N ALA A 41 -10.59 12.64 -9.06
CA ALA A 41 -11.99 12.80 -9.43
C ALA A 41 -12.96 12.15 -8.44
N THR A 42 -12.56 11.06 -7.78
CA THR A 42 -13.45 10.26 -6.93
C THR A 42 -13.20 10.44 -5.44
N GLY A 43 -12.00 10.88 -5.04
CA GLY A 43 -11.55 10.84 -3.66
C GLY A 43 -11.22 9.43 -3.15
N PHE A 44 -11.23 8.42 -4.02
CA PHE A 44 -10.91 7.02 -3.71
C PHE A 44 -9.65 6.56 -4.45
N ALA A 45 -8.87 5.68 -3.82
CA ALA A 45 -7.72 5.03 -4.46
C ALA A 45 -7.86 3.50 -4.36
N VAL A 46 -7.51 2.80 -5.44
CA VAL A 46 -7.35 1.35 -5.45
C VAL A 46 -5.91 1.03 -5.07
N VAL A 47 -5.74 0.18 -4.06
CA VAL A 47 -4.45 -0.08 -3.42
C VAL A 47 -4.29 -1.56 -3.11
N CYS A 48 -3.05 -2.04 -3.11
CA CYS A 48 -2.70 -3.39 -2.66
C CYS A 48 -1.81 -3.31 -1.40
N PRO A 49 -2.25 -3.89 -0.27
CA PRO A 49 -1.48 -3.84 0.97
C PRO A 49 -0.22 -4.69 0.89
N ILE A 50 0.80 -4.28 1.65
CA ILE A 50 2.08 -4.98 1.77
C ILE A 50 2.14 -5.68 3.13
N THR A 51 2.60 -6.93 3.14
CA THR A 51 2.77 -7.72 4.37
C THR A 51 4.07 -8.47 4.38
N ASN A 52 4.68 -8.59 5.57
CA ASN A 52 5.81 -9.49 5.82
C ASN A 52 5.37 -10.92 6.13
N GLN A 53 4.06 -11.17 6.26
CA GLN A 53 3.51 -12.51 6.49
C GLN A 53 3.19 -13.18 5.15
N LYS A 54 4.23 -13.65 4.46
CA LYS A 54 4.09 -14.40 3.21
C LYS A 54 3.42 -15.76 3.47
N LYS A 55 2.39 -16.10 2.70
CA LYS A 55 1.66 -17.38 2.82
C LYS A 55 1.80 -18.29 1.60
N GLY A 56 2.44 -17.80 0.52
CA GLY A 56 2.68 -18.58 -0.69
C GLY A 56 1.46 -18.66 -1.62
N TYR A 57 0.53 -17.70 -1.52
CA TYR A 57 -0.58 -17.61 -2.46
C TYR A 57 -0.06 -17.20 -3.85
N PRO A 58 -0.70 -17.67 -4.94
CA PRO A 58 -0.24 -17.40 -6.31
C PRO A 58 -0.30 -15.93 -6.73
N PHE A 59 -1.01 -15.09 -5.97
CA PHE A 59 -1.16 -13.65 -6.22
C PHE A 59 -0.33 -12.78 -5.27
N GLU A 60 0.58 -13.39 -4.50
CA GLU A 60 1.60 -12.63 -3.76
C GLU A 60 2.72 -12.23 -4.71
N VAL A 61 3.01 -10.93 -4.78
CA VAL A 61 4.14 -10.40 -5.57
C VAL A 61 5.27 -10.03 -4.62
N ASP A 62 6.42 -10.70 -4.77
CA ASP A 62 7.61 -10.44 -3.96
C ASP A 62 8.18 -9.04 -4.23
N LEU A 63 8.51 -8.33 -3.17
CA LEU A 63 9.37 -7.15 -3.25
C LEU A 63 10.85 -7.56 -3.39
N PRO A 64 11.73 -6.67 -3.88
CA PRO A 64 13.17 -6.90 -3.89
C PRO A 64 13.70 -7.31 -2.50
N LYS A 65 14.74 -8.15 -2.46
CA LYS A 65 15.27 -8.71 -1.20
C LYS A 65 15.84 -7.62 -0.28
N GLU A 66 16.45 -6.62 -0.89
CA GLU A 66 16.96 -5.41 -0.25
C GLU A 66 15.85 -4.46 0.24
N GLY A 67 14.60 -4.71 -0.17
CA GLY A 67 13.46 -3.84 0.07
C GLY A 67 13.48 -2.58 -0.79
N ILE A 68 12.42 -1.79 -0.69
CA ILE A 68 12.30 -0.50 -1.36
C ILE A 68 12.59 0.59 -0.33
N LEU A 69 13.71 1.29 -0.52
CA LEU A 69 14.10 2.43 0.29
C LEU A 69 13.29 3.67 -0.12
N LEU A 70 12.54 4.23 0.82
CA LEU A 70 11.95 5.54 0.71
C LEU A 70 12.81 6.55 1.47
N GLU A 71 12.81 7.81 1.02
CA GLU A 71 13.56 8.87 1.69
C GLU A 71 13.18 8.97 3.18
N GLY A 72 14.17 8.90 4.06
CA GLY A 72 13.98 9.03 5.51
C GLY A 72 13.30 7.85 6.20
N GLY A 73 13.11 6.71 5.52
CA GLY A 73 12.43 5.53 6.06
C GLY A 73 13.30 4.26 6.11
N ALA A 74 12.80 3.25 6.84
CA ALA A 74 13.33 1.89 6.72
C ALA A 74 12.88 1.25 5.39
N PRO A 75 13.64 0.31 4.80
CA PRO A 75 13.24 -0.39 3.59
C PRO A 75 11.88 -1.10 3.74
N ILE A 76 11.01 -0.93 2.76
CA ILE A 76 9.75 -1.67 2.66
C ILE A 76 10.07 -3.07 2.13
N THR A 77 9.70 -4.09 2.88
CA THR A 77 9.97 -5.51 2.58
C THR A 77 8.69 -6.33 2.59
N GLY A 78 8.76 -7.57 2.11
CA GLY A 78 7.64 -8.52 2.14
C GLY A 78 7.02 -8.76 0.76
N VAL A 79 5.71 -8.98 0.74
CA VAL A 79 4.92 -9.25 -0.46
C VAL A 79 3.77 -8.27 -0.60
N ILE A 80 3.46 -7.89 -1.83
CA ILE A 80 2.24 -7.16 -2.20
C ILE A 80 1.10 -8.20 -2.32
N LEU A 81 -0.02 -7.94 -1.65
CA LEU A 81 -1.25 -8.73 -1.78
C LEU A 81 -2.08 -8.16 -2.93
N SER A 82 -2.01 -8.79 -4.11
CA SER A 82 -2.81 -8.43 -5.30
C SER A 82 -4.04 -9.30 -5.50
#